data_AF-A0A920T6D8-F1
#
_entry.id   AF-A0A920T6D8-F1
#
_cell.length_a   1.000
_cell.length_b   1.000
_cell.length_c   1.000
_cell.angle_alpha   90.00
_cell.angle_beta   90.00
_cell.angle_gamma   90.00
#
_symmetry.space_group_name_H-M   'P 1'
#
loop_
_entity.id
_entity.type
_entity.pdbx_description
1 polymer ?
#
loop_
_entity_poly.entity_id
_entity_poly.type
_entity_poly.pdbx_seq_one_letter_code
_entity_poly.pdbx_strand_id
1 'polypeptide(L)' 'MIKLGILGSTNGTDLQAIFEAEKTKKLNAKGKCFISNKENSYILKRAKNHGVPAVFINHKNKKRKDFDSEIRLI' A
#
# COMPACT_ATOMS: atom_id res chain seq x y z
N MET A 1 -12.72 -13.10 4.45
CA MET A 1 -11.38 -12.48 4.58
C MET A 1 -11.28 -11.34 3.57
N ILE A 2 -11.05 -10.12 4.04
CA ILE A 2 -10.98 -8.92 3.19
C ILE A 2 -9.57 -8.80 2.58
N LYS A 3 -9.46 -8.39 1.31
CA LYS A 3 -8.17 -8.06 0.69
C LYS A 3 -7.94 -6.56 0.79
N LEU A 4 -6.83 -6.15 1.40
CA LEU A 4 -6.52 -4.73 1.61
C LEU A 4 -5.53 -4.23 0.56
N GLY A 5 -5.91 -3.14 -0.12
CA GLY A 5 -4.98 -2.29 -0.85
C GLY A 5 -4.64 -1.08 0.00
N ILE A 6 -3.37 -0.86 0.28
CA ILE A 6 -2.93 0.20 1.19
C ILE A 6 -2.24 1.31 0.40
N LEU A 7 -2.78 2.52 0.50
CA LEU A 7 -2.21 3.72 -0.11
C LEU A 7 -1.41 4.49 0.94
N GLY A 8 -0.18 4.91 0.61
CA GLY A 8 0.56 5.83 1.48
C GLY A 8 1.80 6.40 0.83
N SER A 9 2.25 7.56 1.32
CA SER A 9 3.31 8.36 0.68
C SER A 9 4.52 8.62 1.58
N THR A 10 4.51 8.12 2.81
CA THR A 10 5.53 8.40 3.85
C THR A 10 6.04 7.09 4.48
N ASN A 11 6.16 7.06 5.82
CA ASN A 11 6.83 5.98 6.54
C ASN A 11 5.98 4.74 6.75
N GLY A 12 4.66 4.87 6.70
CA GLY A 12 3.75 3.75 6.94
C GLY A 12 3.99 3.08 8.29
N THR A 13 4.14 3.86 9.37
CA THR A 13 4.30 3.35 10.74
C THR A 13 3.10 2.47 11.14
N ASP A 14 1.90 2.87 10.73
CA ASP A 14 0.66 2.16 11.02
C ASP A 14 0.57 0.78 10.34
N LEU A 15 1.42 0.52 9.34
CA LEU A 15 1.48 -0.79 8.70
C LEU A 15 1.90 -1.89 9.66
N GLN A 16 2.77 -1.56 10.62
CA GLN A 16 3.16 -2.52 11.64
C GLN A 16 1.94 -2.96 12.46
N ALA A 17 1.05 -2.02 12.81
CA ALA A 17 -0.18 -2.35 13.52
C ALA A 17 -1.12 -3.24 12.67
N ILE A 18 -1.20 -3.00 11.35
CA ILE A 18 -2.01 -3.83 10.44
C ILE A 18 -1.45 -5.24 10.34
N PHE A 19 -0.13 -5.39 10.16
CA PHE A 19 0.51 -6.71 10.08
C PHE A 19 0.39 -7.48 11.40
N GLU A 20 0.55 -6.82 12.54
CA GLU A 20 0.34 -7.43 13.85
C GLU A 20 -1.13 -7.82 14.06
N ALA A 21 -2.09 -7.01 13.60
CA ALA A 21 -3.50 -7.36 13.68
C ALA A 21 -3.87 -8.54 12.77
N GLU A 22 -3.28 -8.65 11.57
CA GLU A 22 -3.39 -9.81 10.68
C GLU A 22 -2.81 -11.06 11.35
N LYS A 23 -1.58 -10.97 11.88
CA LYS A 23 -0.86 -12.07 12.55
C LYS A 23 -1.59 -12.58 13.79
N THR A 24 -2.12 -11.67 14.60
CA THR A 24 -2.87 -11.99 15.84
C THR A 24 -4.34 -12.36 15.57
N LYS A 25 -4.76 -12.41 14.30
CA LYS A 25 -6.15 -12.69 13.88
C LYS A 25 -7.19 -11.70 14.44
N LYS A 26 -6.75 -10.54 14.94
CA LYS A 26 -7.63 -9.43 15.33
C LYS A 26 -8.29 -8.77 14.12
N LEU A 27 -7.64 -8.88 12.96
CA LEU A 27 -8.13 -8.39 11.68
C LEU A 27 -8.31 -9.57 10.71
N ASN A 28 -9.55 -9.83 10.27
CA ASN A 28 -9.83 -10.83 9.23
C ASN A 28 -9.61 -10.25 7.82
N ALA A 29 -8.41 -9.71 7.60
CA ALA A 29 -8.00 -9.11 6.34
C ALA A 29 -6.53 -9.40 6.05
N LYS A 30 -6.16 -9.35 4.77
CA LYS A 30 -4.81 -9.60 4.30
C LYS A 30 -4.32 -8.46 3.41
N GLY A 31 -3.15 -7.91 3.72
CA GLY A 31 -2.48 -6.94 2.86
C GLY A 31 -2.13 -7.55 1.51
N LYS A 32 -2.71 -7.03 0.42
CA LYS A 32 -2.52 -7.58 -0.93
C LYS A 32 -1.61 -6.71 -1.81
N CYS A 33 -1.69 -5.40 -1.66
CA CYS A 33 -0.83 -4.47 -2.39
C CYS A 33 -0.63 -3.18 -1.57
N PHE A 34 0.51 -2.56 -1.80
CA PHE A 34 0.88 -1.28 -1.22
C PHE A 34 1.22 -0.33 -2.36
N ILE A 35 0.57 0.82 -2.40
CA ILE A 35 0.69 1.78 -3.48
C ILE A 35 1.19 3.10 -2.91
N SER A 36 2.18 3.69 -3.55
CA SER A 36 2.69 5.00 -3.19
C SER A 36 2.85 5.87 -4.41
N ASN A 37 2.59 7.16 -4.23
CA ASN A 37 2.87 8.18 -5.23
C ASN A 37 4.29 8.78 -5.10
N LYS A 38 5.12 8.23 -4.21
CA LYS A 38 6.54 8.57 -4.02
C LYS A 38 7.39 7.32 -4.16
N GLU A 39 8.25 7.29 -5.18
CA GLU A 39 9.09 6.14 -5.56
C GLU A 39 9.96 5.61 -4.40
N ASN A 40 10.58 6.53 -3.66
CA ASN A 40 11.50 6.20 -2.57
C ASN A 40 10.82 6.17 -1.19
N SER A 41 9.50 6.09 -1.14
CA SER A 41 8.76 6.06 0.12
C SER A 41 9.09 4.80 0.93
N TYR A 42 9.19 5.00 2.25
CA TYR A 42 9.57 3.91 3.15
C TYR A 42 8.44 2.89 3.30
N ILE A 43 7.18 3.26 3.01
CA ILE A 43 6.05 2.33 2.91
C ILE A 43 6.29 1.21 1.88
N LEU A 44 6.88 1.53 0.71
CA LEU A 44 7.21 0.53 -0.32
C LEU A 44 8.34 -0.39 0.13
N LYS A 45 9.33 0.16 0.86
CA LYS A 45 10.40 -0.65 1.48
C LYS A 45 9.81 -1.64 2.50
N ARG A 46 8.90 -1.18 3.37
CA ARG A 46 8.21 -2.04 4.35
C ARG A 46 7.42 -3.16 3.66
N ALA A 47 6.65 -2.84 2.62
CA ALA A 47 5.88 -3.82 1.87
C ALA A 47 6.79 -4.91 1.26
N LYS A 48 7.88 -4.50 0.61
CA LYS A 48 8.90 -5.43 0.08
C LYS A 48 9.49 -6.33 1.18
N ASN A 49 9.84 -5.76 2.34
CA ASN A 49 10.39 -6.52 3.47
C ASN A 49 9.40 -7.55 4.04
N HIS A 50 8.10 -7.33 3.89
CA HIS A 50 7.05 -8.28 4.32
C HIS A 50 6.59 -9.20 3.19
N GLY A 51 7.25 -9.18 2.02
CA GLY A 51 6.90 -10.01 0.87
C GLY A 51 5.58 -9.65 0.20
N VAL A 52 5.09 -8.41 0.38
CA VAL A 52 3.83 -7.94 -0.23
C VAL A 52 4.15 -7.07 -1.46
N PRO A 53 3.37 -7.18 -2.55
CA PRO A 53 3.50 -6.31 -3.72
C PRO A 53 3.53 -4.82 -3.35
N ALA A 54 4.56 -4.13 -3.85
CA ALA A 54 4.80 -2.71 -3.63
C ALA A 54 4.83 -1.99 -4.99
N VAL A 55 3.87 -1.11 -5.24
CA VAL A 55 3.65 -0.43 -6.50
C VAL A 55 3.90 1.06 -6.34
N PHE A 56 4.78 1.61 -7.16
CA PHE A 56 4.92 3.05 -7.31
C PHE A 56 4.07 3.52 -8.48
N ILE A 57 3.25 4.56 -8.27
CA ILE A 57 2.50 5.23 -9.33
C ILE A 57 2.84 6.70 -9.31
N ASN A 58 3.48 7.21 -10.36
CA ASN A 58 3.77 8.63 -10.44
C ASN A 58 2.47 9.43 -10.66
N HIS A 59 2.22 10.41 -9.79
CA HIS A 59 1.09 11.34 -9.90
C HIS A 59 1.44 12.63 -10.66
N LYS A 60 2.74 12.90 -10.91
CA LYS A 60 3.18 14.11 -11.61
C LYS A 60 2.68 14.10 -13.05
N ASN A 61 2.29 15.28 -13.55
CA ASN A 61 1.79 15.50 -14.91
C ASN A 61 0.53 14.70 -15.28
N LYS A 62 -0.23 14.20 -14.29
CA LYS A 62 -1.50 13.51 -14.49
C LYS A 62 -2.65 14.31 -13.89
N LYS A 63 -3.83 14.24 -14.50
CA LYS A 63 -5.05 14.69 -13.83
C LYS A 63 -5.40 13.68 -12.75
N ARG A 64 -6.05 14.15 -11.69
CA ARG A 64 -6.47 13.30 -10.56
C ARG A 64 -7.31 12.10 -11.01
N LYS A 65 -8.22 12.32 -11.97
CA LYS A 65 -9.07 11.25 -12.53
C LYS A 65 -8.25 10.14 -13.21
N ASP A 66 -7.20 10.50 -13.92
CA ASP A 66 -6.35 9.54 -14.64
C ASP A 66 -5.49 8.74 -13.65
N PHE A 67 -4.94 9.43 -12.64
CA PHE A 67 -4.21 8.81 -11.54
C PHE A 67 -5.07 7.84 -10.72
N ASP A 68 -6.28 8.25 -10.34
CA ASP A 68 -7.22 7.40 -9.59
C ASP A 68 -7.68 6.19 -10.43
N SER A 69 -7.80 6.34 -11.75
CA SER A 69 -8.14 5.24 -12.66
C SER A 69 -7.02 4.20 -12.74
N GLU A 70 -5.76 4.63 -12.73
CA GLU A 70 -4.60 3.73 -12.71
C GLU A 70 -4.50 2.95 -11.39
N ILE A 71 -4.77 3.61 -10.25
CA ILE A 71 -4.84 2.94 -8.93
C ILE A 71 -5.92 1.86 -8.93
N ARG A 72 -7.09 2.13 -9.54
CA ARG A 72 -8.23 1.19 -9.57
C ARG A 72 -7.93 -0.12 -10.31
N LEU A 73 -6.95 -0.15 -11.20
CA LEU A 73 -6.61 -1.32 -12.00
C LEU A 73 -5.70 -2.33 -11.28
N ILE A 74 -5.25 -2.00 -10.07
CA ILE A 74 -4.36 -2.81 -9.22
C ILE A 74 -5.20 -3.65 -8.24
#